data_AF-A0A4Q7N300-F1
#
_entry.id   AF-A0A4Q7N300-F1
#
_cell.length_a   1.000
_cell.length_b   1.000
_cell.length_c   1.000
_cell.angle_alpha   90.00
_cell.angle_beta   90.00
_cell.angle_gamma   90.00
#
_symmetry.space_group_name_H-M   'P 1'
#
loop_
_entity.id
_entity.type
_entity.pdbx_description
1 polymer ?
#
loop_
_entity_poly.entity_id
_entity_poly.type
_entity_poly.pdbx_seq_one_letter_code
_entity_poly.pdbx_strand_id
1 'polypeptide(L)'
;MESVHLERINADKQRIIDQMYAELENTPVEDRFYTSGNIESCSTDLDTYIKKLSQNPDSKSISKSIKWIFQSLSTFNQEDESPEYLWGFIYNGYTKELTEFILHSAFAFGLQKGEPKMIRPANIHLKHNPHSTDRFRVYIGSTSNDGIVLDYNVRSSQFEYLENIYGESYGLPVFDLTINKDHSELSFDVLASGVYETITLKAQQPTDSVLFNAVYSLHNSEQLKNDPPPDHCSLELELTKGVLTRLTTMNYDTNNRIINMFTEGTGIKVFVQELDANGCFRNSDNMASHPEIVDEKFVIVDAVPNWKYYEIDELVMQQDIISVRTKKQRFEYENDERKKVIAHESAGRNISYPIKSYDLIKALLHELLLLRKPFKSRY
;
A
#
# COMPACT_ATOMS: atom_id res chain seq x y z
N MET A 1 30.50 -24.54 -20.13
CA MET A 1 29.77 -24.12 -18.92
C MET A 1 28.42 -23.52 -19.32
N GLU A 2 28.37 -22.55 -20.23
CA GLU A 2 27.11 -22.01 -20.80
C GLU A 2 26.19 -23.07 -21.44
N SER A 3 26.72 -24.02 -22.22
CA SER A 3 25.90 -25.06 -22.87
C SER A 3 25.17 -25.96 -21.89
N VAL A 4 25.82 -26.30 -20.77
CA VAL A 4 25.25 -27.17 -19.70
C VAL A 4 24.17 -26.43 -18.92
N HIS A 5 24.32 -25.12 -18.71
CA HIS A 5 23.28 -24.29 -18.09
C HIS A 5 22.04 -24.17 -18.97
N LEU A 6 22.23 -23.94 -20.27
CA LEU A 6 21.11 -23.82 -21.20
C LEU A 6 20.33 -25.13 -21.36
N GLU A 7 21.01 -26.28 -21.43
CA GLU A 7 20.35 -27.60 -21.44
C GLU A 7 19.50 -27.84 -20.19
N ARG A 8 20.04 -27.52 -19.01
CA ARG A 8 19.32 -27.64 -17.74
C ARG A 8 18.11 -26.72 -17.66
N ILE A 9 18.27 -25.46 -18.07
CA ILE A 9 17.18 -24.47 -18.11
C ILE A 9 16.07 -24.93 -19.06
N ASN A 10 16.41 -25.45 -20.24
CA ASN A 10 15.41 -25.99 -21.16
C ASN A 10 14.68 -27.22 -20.59
N ALA A 11 15.39 -28.08 -19.87
CA ALA A 11 14.77 -29.23 -19.19
C ALA A 11 13.83 -28.79 -18.06
N ASP A 12 14.24 -27.81 -17.24
CA ASP A 12 13.40 -27.25 -16.17
C ASP A 12 12.14 -26.57 -16.73
N LYS A 13 12.29 -25.82 -17.83
CA LYS A 13 11.15 -25.26 -18.60
C LYS A 13 10.19 -26.36 -19.04
N GLN A 14 10.70 -27.41 -19.69
CA GLN A 14 9.88 -28.50 -20.21
C GLN A 14 9.12 -29.21 -19.09
N ARG A 15 9.77 -29.45 -17.95
CA ARG A 15 9.13 -30.04 -16.76
C ARG A 15 7.92 -29.23 -16.29
N ILE A 16 8.02 -27.89 -16.27
CA ILE A 16 6.91 -27.02 -15.88
C ILE A 16 5.77 -27.11 -16.88
N ILE A 17 6.08 -27.05 -18.18
CA ILE A 17 5.08 -27.17 -19.26
C ILE A 17 4.35 -28.52 -19.21
N ASP A 18 5.07 -29.62 -19.01
CA ASP A 18 4.50 -30.96 -18.88
C ASP A 18 3.56 -31.06 -17.67
N GLN A 19 3.94 -30.44 -16.55
CA GLN A 19 3.10 -30.38 -15.35
C GLN A 19 1.79 -29.63 -15.62
N MET A 20 1.86 -28.49 -16.31
CA MET A 20 0.68 -27.70 -16.68
C MET A 20 -0.28 -28.48 -17.57
N TYR A 21 0.23 -29.24 -18.55
CA TYR A 21 -0.61 -30.11 -19.37
C TYR A 21 -1.27 -31.21 -18.53
N ALA A 22 -0.52 -31.83 -17.63
CA ALA A 22 -1.06 -32.86 -16.75
C ALA A 22 -2.17 -32.31 -15.84
N GLU A 23 -2.01 -31.10 -15.30
CA GLU A 23 -3.07 -30.46 -14.51
C GLU A 23 -4.30 -30.09 -15.35
N LEU A 24 -4.10 -29.55 -16.55
CA LEU A 24 -5.19 -29.27 -17.48
C LEU A 24 -6.02 -30.53 -17.80
N GLU A 25 -5.34 -31.65 -18.05
CA GLU A 25 -5.97 -32.94 -18.35
C GLU A 25 -6.77 -33.49 -17.17
N ASN A 26 -6.24 -33.31 -15.94
CA ASN A 26 -6.88 -33.79 -14.72
C ASN A 26 -7.96 -32.84 -14.16
N THR A 27 -8.12 -31.65 -14.73
CA THR A 27 -9.13 -30.66 -14.29
C THR A 27 -10.39 -30.73 -15.17
N PRO A 28 -11.59 -30.85 -14.58
CA PRO A 28 -12.87 -30.77 -15.30
C PRO A 28 -12.96 -29.48 -16.12
N VAL A 29 -13.62 -29.52 -17.29
CA VAL A 29 -13.58 -28.41 -18.26
C VAL A 29 -14.12 -27.10 -17.66
N GLU A 30 -15.17 -27.20 -16.89
CA GLU A 30 -15.85 -26.13 -16.16
C GLU A 30 -14.96 -25.46 -15.09
N ASP A 31 -13.93 -26.15 -14.61
CA ASP A 31 -13.02 -25.68 -13.57
C ASP A 31 -11.64 -25.29 -14.14
N ARG A 32 -11.44 -25.35 -15.47
CA ARG A 32 -10.16 -25.03 -16.11
C ARG A 32 -9.93 -23.52 -16.14
N PHE A 33 -8.80 -23.11 -15.57
CA PHE A 33 -8.36 -21.71 -15.59
C PHE A 33 -7.56 -21.32 -16.85
N TYR A 34 -7.09 -22.31 -17.62
CA TYR A 34 -6.31 -22.09 -18.85
C TYR A 34 -6.63 -23.17 -19.88
N THR A 35 -6.29 -22.91 -21.13
CA THR A 35 -6.44 -23.85 -22.26
C THR A 35 -5.08 -24.36 -22.72
N SER A 36 -5.06 -25.40 -23.56
CA SER A 36 -3.83 -25.87 -24.20
C SER A 36 -3.13 -24.74 -24.98
N GLY A 37 -3.90 -23.88 -25.66
CA GLY A 37 -3.35 -22.73 -26.39
C GLY A 37 -2.68 -21.70 -25.46
N ASN A 38 -3.16 -21.55 -24.22
CA ASN A 38 -2.45 -20.75 -23.22
C ASN A 38 -1.11 -21.40 -22.85
N ILE A 39 -1.07 -22.72 -22.60
CA ILE A 39 0.17 -23.43 -22.28
C ILE A 39 1.21 -23.30 -23.43
N GLU A 40 0.76 -23.43 -24.68
CA GLU A 40 1.62 -23.23 -25.87
C GLU A 40 2.19 -21.81 -25.96
N SER A 41 1.35 -20.81 -25.70
CA SER A 41 1.77 -19.40 -25.66
C SER A 41 2.79 -19.16 -24.54
N CYS A 42 2.53 -19.70 -23.35
CA CYS A 42 3.47 -19.64 -22.22
C CYS A 42 4.83 -20.25 -22.58
N SER A 43 4.84 -21.46 -23.16
CA SER A 43 6.09 -22.12 -23.57
C SER A 43 6.86 -21.26 -24.58
N THR A 44 6.16 -20.64 -25.54
CA THR A 44 6.76 -19.77 -26.56
C THR A 44 7.37 -18.51 -25.96
N ASP A 45 6.68 -17.90 -24.98
CA ASP A 45 7.19 -16.74 -24.26
C ASP A 45 8.41 -17.09 -23.41
N LEU A 46 8.41 -18.25 -22.73
CA LEU A 46 9.56 -18.75 -21.99
C LEU A 46 10.76 -19.03 -22.92
N ASP A 47 10.54 -19.57 -24.12
CA ASP A 47 11.61 -19.73 -25.13
C ASP A 47 12.19 -18.38 -25.56
N THR A 48 11.32 -17.40 -25.78
CA THR A 48 11.73 -16.03 -26.10
C THR A 48 12.51 -15.39 -24.95
N TYR A 49 12.10 -15.63 -23.70
CA TYR A 49 12.80 -15.19 -22.50
C TYR A 49 14.21 -15.79 -22.41
N ILE A 50 14.35 -17.11 -22.51
CA ILE A 50 15.64 -17.81 -22.47
C ILE A 50 16.57 -17.31 -23.58
N LYS A 51 16.02 -17.09 -24.78
CA LYS A 51 16.77 -16.50 -25.89
C LYS A 51 17.25 -15.08 -25.58
N LYS A 52 16.42 -14.24 -24.97
CA LYS A 52 16.83 -12.88 -24.57
C LYS A 52 17.94 -12.90 -23.52
N LEU A 53 17.88 -13.82 -22.55
CA LEU A 53 18.95 -14.00 -21.55
C LEU A 53 20.29 -14.35 -22.19
N SER A 54 20.30 -15.29 -23.14
CA SER A 54 21.55 -15.73 -23.79
C SER A 54 22.14 -14.68 -24.74
N GLN A 55 21.33 -13.77 -25.29
CA GLN A 55 21.79 -12.73 -26.22
C GLN A 55 22.40 -11.51 -25.53
N ASN A 56 21.94 -11.16 -24.32
CA ASN A 56 22.35 -9.93 -23.64
C ASN A 56 22.58 -10.20 -22.13
N PRO A 57 23.77 -10.67 -21.74
CA PRO A 57 24.03 -11.15 -20.39
C PRO A 57 24.28 -10.04 -19.35
N ASP A 58 24.14 -8.75 -19.71
CA ASP A 58 24.27 -7.68 -18.73
C ASP A 58 23.02 -7.59 -17.83
N SER A 59 23.23 -7.22 -16.56
CA SER A 59 22.17 -7.17 -15.53
C SER A 59 20.95 -6.34 -15.96
N LYS A 60 21.16 -5.23 -16.69
CA LYS A 60 20.07 -4.37 -17.15
C LYS A 60 19.23 -5.05 -18.23
N SER A 61 19.87 -5.74 -19.17
CA SER A 61 19.17 -6.50 -20.22
C SER A 61 18.45 -7.74 -19.68
N ILE A 62 19.07 -8.45 -18.73
CA ILE A 62 18.42 -9.56 -18.01
C ILE A 62 17.18 -9.05 -17.28
N SER A 63 17.30 -7.95 -16.54
CA SER A 63 16.17 -7.37 -15.82
C SER A 63 15.03 -6.90 -16.72
N LYS A 64 15.35 -6.32 -17.88
CA LYS A 64 14.34 -6.01 -18.91
C LYS A 64 13.64 -7.25 -19.43
N SER A 65 14.38 -8.35 -19.59
CA SER A 65 13.83 -9.64 -20.04
C SER A 65 12.90 -10.22 -19.00
N ILE A 66 13.24 -10.11 -17.70
CA ILE A 66 12.37 -10.52 -16.58
C ILE A 66 11.08 -9.68 -16.56
N LYS A 67 11.20 -8.35 -16.66
CA LYS A 67 10.02 -7.46 -16.72
C LYS A 67 9.12 -7.82 -17.90
N TRP A 68 9.72 -8.06 -19.08
CA TRP A 68 8.99 -8.46 -20.28
C TRP A 68 8.27 -9.81 -20.12
N ILE A 69 8.92 -10.84 -19.56
CA ILE A 69 8.26 -12.15 -19.40
C ILE A 69 7.15 -12.08 -18.37
N PHE A 70 7.31 -11.33 -17.27
CA PHE A 70 6.21 -11.09 -16.33
C PHE A 70 5.05 -10.36 -17.01
N GLN A 71 5.32 -9.38 -17.88
CA GLN A 71 4.30 -8.68 -18.68
C GLN A 71 3.63 -9.57 -19.74
N SER A 72 4.36 -10.50 -20.33
CA SER A 72 3.83 -11.40 -21.37
C SER A 72 2.96 -12.49 -20.75
N LEU A 73 3.45 -13.13 -19.68
CA LEU A 73 2.70 -14.13 -18.92
C LEU A 73 1.52 -13.52 -18.17
N SER A 74 1.54 -12.22 -17.90
CA SER A 74 0.35 -11.56 -17.37
C SER A 74 -0.73 -11.37 -18.43
N THR A 75 -0.43 -11.21 -19.72
CA THR A 75 -1.40 -10.70 -20.71
C THR A 75 -2.04 -11.75 -21.63
N PHE A 76 -1.54 -12.99 -21.72
CA PHE A 76 -2.08 -14.09 -22.54
C PHE A 76 -2.92 -13.67 -23.77
N ASN A 77 -2.29 -13.08 -24.78
CA ASN A 77 -2.80 -12.94 -26.16
C ASN A 77 -4.26 -12.42 -26.32
N GLN A 78 -4.67 -11.37 -25.60
CA GLN A 78 -5.87 -10.60 -25.97
C GLN A 78 -5.54 -9.12 -26.25
N GLU A 79 -6.27 -8.53 -27.22
CA GLU A 79 -6.14 -7.14 -27.68
C GLU A 79 -6.70 -6.11 -26.66
N ASP A 80 -7.37 -6.55 -25.60
CA ASP A 80 -7.99 -5.66 -24.63
C ASP A 80 -7.07 -5.39 -23.42
N GLU A 81 -6.69 -4.12 -23.27
CA GLU A 81 -6.07 -3.48 -22.10
C GLU A 81 -7.02 -3.47 -20.88
N SER A 82 -7.69 -4.59 -20.59
CA SER A 82 -8.45 -4.72 -19.35
C SER A 82 -7.46 -5.03 -18.22
N PRO A 83 -7.41 -4.20 -17.15
CA PRO A 83 -6.57 -4.47 -15.99
C PRO A 83 -6.84 -5.84 -15.39
N GLU A 84 -7.97 -6.49 -15.70
CA GLU A 84 -8.42 -7.82 -15.29
C GLU A 84 -7.57 -8.99 -15.79
N TYR A 85 -7.00 -8.91 -17.00
CA TYR A 85 -6.37 -10.08 -17.61
C TYR A 85 -4.87 -10.19 -17.33
N LEU A 86 -4.19 -9.08 -16.98
CA LEU A 86 -2.80 -8.97 -16.50
C LEU A 86 -2.44 -9.91 -15.31
N TRP A 87 -3.37 -10.71 -14.82
CA TRP A 87 -3.29 -11.36 -13.51
C TRP A 87 -3.67 -12.85 -13.56
N GLY A 88 -4.25 -13.32 -14.67
CA GLY A 88 -4.85 -14.66 -14.73
C GLY A 88 -3.87 -15.82 -14.54
N PHE A 89 -2.59 -15.60 -14.86
CA PHE A 89 -1.55 -16.61 -14.71
C PHE A 89 -0.69 -16.41 -13.47
N ILE A 90 -0.76 -15.23 -12.85
CA ILE A 90 0.03 -14.91 -11.66
C ILE A 90 -0.54 -15.64 -10.40
N TYR A 91 -1.71 -16.30 -10.48
CA TYR A 91 -2.42 -16.76 -9.27
C TYR A 91 -2.83 -18.23 -9.18
N ASN A 92 -2.43 -19.11 -10.11
CA ASN A 92 -2.93 -20.50 -10.12
C ASN A 92 -1.87 -21.56 -9.75
N GLY A 93 -1.10 -21.32 -8.68
CA GLY A 93 -0.11 -22.29 -8.17
C GLY A 93 1.21 -22.27 -8.93
N TYR A 94 1.16 -22.31 -10.27
CA TYR A 94 2.34 -22.26 -11.15
C TYR A 94 3.16 -20.99 -11.08
N THR A 95 2.68 -19.94 -10.40
CA THR A 95 3.46 -18.73 -10.26
C THR A 95 4.72 -18.92 -9.51
N LYS A 96 4.71 -19.76 -8.49
CA LYS A 96 5.92 -19.98 -7.73
C LYS A 96 6.94 -20.70 -8.60
N GLU A 97 6.56 -21.77 -9.27
CA GLU A 97 7.45 -22.54 -10.14
C GLU A 97 7.95 -21.73 -11.34
N LEU A 98 7.07 -20.96 -12.00
CA LEU A 98 7.44 -20.10 -13.12
C LEU A 98 8.29 -18.91 -12.68
N THR A 99 7.96 -18.27 -11.56
CA THR A 99 8.76 -17.18 -10.99
C THR A 99 10.13 -17.69 -10.57
N GLU A 100 10.19 -18.83 -9.86
CA GLU A 100 11.44 -19.49 -9.49
C GLU A 100 12.24 -19.87 -10.74
N PHE A 101 11.59 -20.42 -11.77
CA PHE A 101 12.25 -20.71 -13.04
C PHE A 101 12.84 -19.46 -13.70
N ILE A 102 12.07 -18.37 -13.80
CA ILE A 102 12.50 -17.09 -14.36
C ILE A 102 13.71 -16.56 -13.58
N LEU A 103 13.62 -16.50 -12.24
CA LEU A 103 14.69 -15.97 -11.40
C LEU A 103 15.94 -16.88 -11.41
N HIS A 104 15.78 -18.20 -11.28
CA HIS A 104 16.91 -19.13 -11.37
C HIS A 104 17.61 -19.07 -12.71
N SER A 105 16.85 -18.95 -13.80
CA SER A 105 17.41 -18.75 -15.13
C SER A 105 18.18 -17.43 -15.19
N ALA A 106 17.60 -16.33 -14.72
CA ALA A 106 18.27 -15.04 -14.67
C ALA A 106 19.60 -15.08 -13.87
N PHE A 107 19.60 -15.71 -12.70
CA PHE A 107 20.81 -15.88 -11.88
C PHE A 107 21.85 -16.76 -12.58
N ALA A 108 21.43 -17.85 -13.23
CA ALA A 108 22.32 -18.70 -14.01
C ALA A 108 22.97 -17.97 -15.20
N PHE A 109 22.28 -16.97 -15.75
CA PHE A 109 22.78 -16.08 -16.80
C PHE A 109 23.52 -14.85 -16.26
N GLY A 110 23.79 -14.78 -14.95
CA GLY A 110 24.67 -13.78 -14.36
C GLY A 110 23.99 -12.55 -13.78
N LEU A 111 22.65 -12.57 -13.60
CA LEU A 111 22.00 -11.56 -12.77
C LEU A 111 22.65 -11.58 -11.38
N GLN A 112 23.13 -10.42 -10.94
CA GLN A 112 23.67 -10.27 -9.60
C GLN A 112 22.65 -9.58 -8.73
N LYS A 113 22.60 -10.01 -7.47
CA LYS A 113 21.84 -9.29 -6.45
C LYS A 113 22.56 -7.95 -6.21
N GLY A 114 21.81 -6.86 -6.31
CA GLY A 114 22.26 -5.54 -5.92
C GLY A 114 22.55 -5.45 -4.43
N GLU A 115 23.17 -4.34 -4.04
CA GLU A 115 23.43 -4.05 -2.64
C GLU A 115 22.10 -3.96 -1.87
N PRO A 116 21.98 -4.63 -0.70
CA PRO A 116 20.78 -4.54 0.10
C PRO A 116 20.47 -3.10 0.52
N LYS A 117 19.21 -2.69 0.38
CA LYS A 117 18.71 -1.39 0.79
C LYS A 117 18.05 -1.49 2.16
N MET A 118 18.55 -0.72 3.14
CA MET A 118 17.95 -0.63 4.47
C MET A 118 17.21 0.69 4.64
N ILE A 119 15.92 0.62 4.98
CA ILE A 119 15.06 1.79 5.18
C ILE A 119 14.63 1.85 6.64
N ARG A 120 14.79 3.03 7.25
CA ARG A 120 14.37 3.30 8.62
C ARG A 120 13.15 4.22 8.56
N PRO A 121 11.94 3.73 8.86
CA PRO A 121 10.72 4.54 8.74
C PRO A 121 10.79 5.78 9.64
N ALA A 122 10.48 6.93 9.07
CA ALA A 122 10.16 8.14 9.82
C ALA A 122 8.75 8.65 9.49
N ASN A 123 8.23 8.30 8.33
CA ASN A 123 6.91 8.66 7.82
C ASN A 123 6.23 7.40 7.29
N ILE A 124 5.01 7.19 7.74
CA ILE A 124 4.11 6.14 7.26
C ILE A 124 2.86 6.84 6.75
N HIS A 125 2.41 6.46 5.57
CA HIS A 125 1.11 6.86 5.05
C HIS A 125 0.37 5.62 4.57
N LEU A 126 -0.74 5.33 5.23
CA LEU A 126 -1.61 4.19 4.94
C LEU A 126 -2.88 4.72 4.29
N LYS A 127 -3.28 4.08 3.19
CA LYS A 127 -4.56 4.30 2.53
C LYS A 127 -5.30 2.98 2.38
N HIS A 128 -6.57 2.97 2.73
CA HIS A 128 -7.45 1.83 2.56
C HIS A 128 -8.76 2.27 1.94
N ASN A 129 -9.16 1.60 0.86
CA ASN A 129 -10.43 1.83 0.19
C ASN A 129 -11.11 0.47 -0.10
N PRO A 130 -12.11 0.06 0.71
CA PRO A 130 -12.72 -1.27 0.62
C PRO A 130 -13.28 -1.65 -0.76
N HIS A 131 -13.76 -0.68 -1.55
CA HIS A 131 -14.35 -0.90 -2.89
C HIS A 131 -13.45 -0.44 -4.05
N SER A 132 -12.18 -0.17 -3.80
CA SER A 132 -11.20 0.11 -4.86
C SER A 132 -10.53 -1.18 -5.36
N THR A 133 -9.89 -1.12 -6.52
CA THR A 133 -8.87 -2.11 -6.93
C THR A 133 -7.66 -2.03 -6.02
N ASP A 134 -7.28 -0.81 -5.63
CA ASP A 134 -6.15 -0.51 -4.75
C ASP A 134 -6.66 -0.51 -3.29
N ARG A 135 -7.05 -1.69 -2.78
CA ARG A 135 -7.75 -1.79 -1.49
C ARG A 135 -6.92 -1.35 -0.31
N PHE A 136 -5.61 -1.56 -0.35
CA PHE A 136 -4.72 -1.21 0.74
C PHE A 136 -3.36 -0.81 0.18
N ARG A 137 -2.91 0.39 0.53
CA ARG A 137 -1.62 0.93 0.11
C ARG A 137 -0.90 1.47 1.31
N VAL A 138 0.41 1.26 1.36
CA VAL A 138 1.26 1.82 2.40
C VAL A 138 2.53 2.41 1.83
N TYR A 139 2.79 3.67 2.15
CA TYR A 139 4.09 4.29 2.02
C TYR A 139 4.85 4.16 3.34
N ILE A 140 6.12 3.78 3.26
CA ILE A 140 7.02 3.64 4.41
C ILE A 140 8.37 4.26 4.02
N GLY A 141 8.77 5.35 4.69
CA GLY A 141 10.04 6.01 4.35
C GLY A 141 10.53 7.03 5.36
N SER A 142 11.75 7.51 5.16
CA SER A 142 12.34 8.59 5.94
C SER A 142 12.19 9.96 5.25
N THR A 143 12.32 9.96 3.92
CA THR A 143 12.22 11.13 3.03
C THR A 143 11.55 10.73 1.70
N SER A 144 11.22 11.69 0.83
CA SER A 144 10.63 11.40 -0.49
C SER A 144 11.48 10.45 -1.35
N ASN A 145 12.80 10.45 -1.15
CA ASN A 145 13.75 9.64 -1.94
C ASN A 145 14.22 8.37 -1.20
N ASP A 146 13.90 8.25 0.09
CA ASP A 146 14.28 7.13 0.94
C ASP A 146 13.03 6.53 1.57
N GLY A 147 12.17 5.99 0.71
CA GLY A 147 10.96 5.29 1.09
C GLY A 147 10.54 4.30 0.01
N ILE A 148 9.50 3.53 0.32
CA ILE A 148 8.87 2.59 -0.59
C ILE A 148 7.36 2.77 -0.53
N VAL A 149 6.68 2.31 -1.58
CA VAL A 149 5.24 2.10 -1.55
C VAL A 149 4.97 0.64 -1.85
N LEU A 150 4.19 0.02 -0.97
CA LEU A 150 3.62 -1.30 -1.18
C LEU A 150 2.13 -1.15 -1.42
N ASP A 151 1.66 -1.72 -2.53
CA ASP A 151 0.27 -1.71 -2.92
C ASP A 151 -0.29 -3.13 -2.89
N TYR A 152 -1.38 -3.33 -2.17
CA TYR A 152 -2.01 -4.63 -2.05
C TYR A 152 -2.87 -4.89 -3.27
N ASN A 153 -2.49 -5.89 -4.03
CA ASN A 153 -3.28 -6.36 -5.14
C ASN A 153 -4.23 -7.46 -4.65
N VAL A 154 -5.52 -7.13 -4.72
CA VAL A 154 -6.63 -7.97 -4.26
C VAL A 154 -6.73 -9.28 -5.02
N ARG A 155 -6.39 -9.26 -6.31
CA ARG A 155 -6.45 -10.48 -7.13
C ARG A 155 -5.37 -11.45 -6.70
N SER A 156 -4.20 -10.91 -6.38
CA SER A 156 -3.08 -11.69 -5.86
C SER A 156 -3.23 -12.16 -4.45
N SER A 157 -3.95 -11.37 -3.67
CA SER A 157 -3.80 -11.37 -2.23
C SER A 157 -2.35 -11.16 -1.76
N GLN A 158 -1.59 -10.32 -2.46
CA GLN A 158 -0.15 -10.06 -2.26
C GLN A 158 0.15 -8.57 -2.49
N PHE A 159 1.31 -8.15 -1.99
CA PHE A 159 1.80 -6.79 -2.21
C PHE A 159 2.69 -6.69 -3.44
N GLU A 160 2.60 -5.54 -4.09
CA GLU A 160 3.49 -5.09 -5.15
C GLU A 160 4.27 -3.86 -4.70
N TYR A 161 5.51 -3.76 -5.15
CA TYR A 161 6.37 -2.60 -4.95
C TYR A 161 6.17 -1.58 -6.08
N LEU A 162 5.80 -0.35 -5.72
CA LEU A 162 5.68 0.76 -6.68
C LEU A 162 6.96 1.59 -6.68
N GLU A 163 7.69 1.52 -7.79
CA GLU A 163 8.99 2.19 -7.96
C GLU A 163 8.84 3.71 -8.15
N ASN A 164 7.80 4.17 -8.85
CA ASN A 164 7.61 5.58 -9.15
C ASN A 164 6.28 6.10 -8.58
N ILE A 165 6.36 6.76 -7.44
CA ILE A 165 5.19 7.31 -6.74
C ILE A 165 4.53 8.53 -7.42
N TYR A 166 5.20 9.16 -8.38
CA TYR A 166 4.73 10.40 -9.04
C TYR A 166 4.58 10.28 -10.56
N GLY A 167 4.63 9.06 -11.12
CA GLY A 167 4.48 8.81 -12.56
C GLY A 167 3.70 7.53 -12.85
N GLU A 168 3.67 7.11 -14.13
CA GLU A 168 3.13 5.80 -14.49
C GLU A 168 4.00 4.71 -13.86
N SER A 169 3.46 4.08 -12.82
CA SER A 169 4.11 3.00 -12.08
C SER A 169 3.30 1.72 -12.28
N TYR A 170 3.97 0.69 -12.78
CA TYR A 170 3.48 -0.68 -12.73
C TYR A 170 3.97 -1.29 -11.43
N GLY A 171 3.09 -1.99 -10.71
CA GLY A 171 3.48 -2.78 -9.54
C GLY A 171 4.50 -3.84 -9.91
N LEU A 172 5.61 -3.86 -9.18
CA LEU A 172 6.62 -4.91 -9.30
C LEU A 172 6.33 -5.99 -8.24
N PRO A 173 6.37 -7.27 -8.60
CA PRO A 173 6.15 -8.33 -7.62
C PRO A 173 7.16 -8.25 -6.47
N VAL A 174 6.67 -8.52 -5.27
CA VAL A 174 7.48 -8.64 -4.05
C VAL A 174 7.78 -10.12 -3.83
N PHE A 175 9.06 -10.47 -3.72
CA PHE A 175 9.51 -11.85 -3.52
C PHE A 175 10.07 -12.05 -2.12
N ASP A 176 10.02 -13.29 -1.63
CA ASP A 176 10.63 -13.71 -0.35
C ASP A 176 10.32 -12.76 0.82
N LEU A 177 9.07 -12.26 0.89
CA LEU A 177 8.64 -11.40 1.98
C LEU A 177 8.73 -12.18 3.30
N THR A 178 9.57 -11.69 4.20
CA THR A 178 9.86 -12.30 5.49
C THR A 178 9.80 -11.25 6.59
N ILE A 179 9.41 -11.69 7.78
CA ILE A 179 9.40 -10.87 8.98
C ILE A 179 10.12 -11.62 10.11
N ASN A 180 10.87 -10.90 10.94
CA ASN A 180 11.50 -11.50 12.11
C ASN A 180 10.50 -11.67 13.27
N LYS A 181 10.88 -12.48 14.26
CA LYS A 181 9.97 -12.93 15.34
C LYS A 181 9.39 -11.80 16.20
N ASP A 182 10.12 -10.71 16.38
CA ASP A 182 9.67 -9.54 17.15
C ASP A 182 9.06 -8.44 16.27
N HIS A 183 8.88 -8.72 14.97
CA HIS A 183 8.32 -7.82 13.97
C HIS A 183 9.10 -6.50 13.84
N SER A 184 10.36 -6.45 14.26
CA SER A 184 11.20 -5.25 14.14
C SER A 184 11.82 -5.10 12.75
N GLU A 185 11.86 -6.16 11.93
CA GLU A 185 12.41 -6.14 10.58
C GLU A 185 11.51 -6.90 9.60
N LEU A 186 11.16 -6.23 8.49
CA LEU A 186 10.45 -6.80 7.34
C LEU A 186 11.36 -6.70 6.12
N SER A 187 11.62 -7.82 5.47
CA SER A 187 12.52 -7.89 4.31
C SER A 187 11.83 -8.54 3.13
N PHE A 188 12.16 -8.09 1.93
CA PHE A 188 11.71 -8.70 0.69
C PHE A 188 12.68 -8.38 -0.45
N ASP A 189 12.59 -9.18 -1.50
CA ASP A 189 13.33 -8.98 -2.73
C ASP A 189 12.46 -8.35 -3.81
N VAL A 190 13.06 -7.50 -4.65
CA VAL A 190 12.38 -6.85 -5.77
C VAL A 190 13.34 -6.62 -6.93
N LEU A 191 12.80 -6.65 -8.15
CA LEU A 191 13.52 -6.26 -9.36
C LEU A 191 13.20 -4.82 -9.76
N ALA A 192 13.90 -3.85 -9.17
CA ALA A 192 13.70 -2.42 -9.39
C ALA A 192 14.86 -1.81 -10.21
N SER A 193 14.57 -0.88 -11.12
CA SER A 193 15.59 -0.13 -11.89
C SER A 193 16.63 -0.98 -12.62
N GLY A 194 16.28 -2.23 -12.93
CA GLY A 194 17.20 -3.17 -13.58
C GLY A 194 18.19 -3.84 -12.63
N VAL A 195 17.91 -3.84 -11.32
CA VAL A 195 18.70 -4.46 -10.26
C VAL A 195 17.77 -5.31 -9.40
N TYR A 196 18.15 -6.55 -9.14
CA TYR A 196 17.45 -7.41 -8.18
C TYR A 196 18.03 -7.16 -6.80
N GLU A 197 17.32 -6.52 -5.89
CA GLU A 197 17.85 -6.14 -4.57
C GLU A 197 16.94 -6.59 -3.42
N THR A 198 17.53 -6.74 -2.23
CA THR A 198 16.76 -6.90 -1.00
C THR A 198 16.47 -5.55 -0.39
N ILE A 199 15.21 -5.27 -0.11
CA ILE A 199 14.79 -4.13 0.72
C ILE A 199 14.50 -4.66 2.13
N THR A 200 15.07 -4.02 3.15
CA THR A 200 14.80 -4.30 4.56
C THR A 200 14.29 -3.05 5.25
N LEU A 201 13.07 -3.12 5.77
CA LEU A 201 12.47 -2.10 6.63
C LEU A 201 12.83 -2.41 8.09
N LYS A 202 13.38 -1.42 8.80
CA LYS A 202 13.79 -1.57 10.20
C LYS A 202 13.00 -0.64 11.11
N ALA A 203 12.17 -1.20 11.96
CA ALA A 203 11.28 -0.48 12.86
C ALA A 203 12.05 0.54 13.70
N GLN A 204 11.53 1.77 13.77
CA GLN A 204 12.02 2.84 14.64
C GLN A 204 11.06 3.08 15.81
N GLN A 205 9.81 2.65 15.69
CA GLN A 205 8.73 2.81 16.66
C GLN A 205 7.91 1.51 16.79
N PRO A 206 7.20 1.30 17.92
CA PRO A 206 6.30 0.16 18.08
C PRO A 206 5.19 0.09 17.01
N THR A 207 4.72 1.26 16.54
CA THR A 207 3.74 1.35 15.43
C THR A 207 4.27 0.75 14.13
N ASP A 208 5.58 0.81 13.90
CA ASP A 208 6.19 0.28 12.68
C ASP A 208 6.12 -1.25 12.69
N SER A 209 6.38 -1.88 13.84
CA SER A 209 6.28 -3.33 14.01
C SER A 209 4.86 -3.86 13.83
N VAL A 210 3.86 -3.14 14.33
CA VAL A 210 2.43 -3.44 14.07
C VAL A 210 2.14 -3.40 12.58
N LEU A 211 2.61 -2.35 11.90
CA LEU A 211 2.41 -2.20 10.46
C LEU A 211 3.12 -3.30 9.67
N PHE A 212 4.37 -3.64 10.02
CA PHE A 212 5.13 -4.69 9.35
C PHE A 212 4.43 -6.04 9.48
N ASN A 213 3.93 -6.36 10.66
CA ASN A 213 3.16 -7.57 10.88
C ASN A 213 1.86 -7.58 10.06
N ALA A 214 1.16 -6.44 9.96
CA ALA A 214 -0.03 -6.34 9.14
C ALA A 214 0.27 -6.52 7.64
N VAL A 215 1.34 -5.92 7.12
CA VAL A 215 1.80 -6.11 5.73
C VAL A 215 2.14 -7.58 5.48
N TYR A 216 2.93 -8.19 6.37
CA TYR A 216 3.29 -9.61 6.24
C TYR A 216 2.07 -10.53 6.30
N SER A 217 1.16 -10.30 7.25
CA SER A 217 -0.07 -11.10 7.40
C SER A 217 -0.99 -10.97 6.19
N LEU A 218 -1.13 -9.76 5.65
CA LEU A 218 -1.90 -9.51 4.43
C LEU A 218 -1.28 -10.17 3.21
N HIS A 219 0.03 -10.11 3.04
CA HIS A 219 0.72 -10.73 1.90
C HIS A 219 0.54 -12.26 1.86
N ASN A 220 0.32 -12.87 3.02
CA ASN A 220 0.18 -14.32 3.18
C ASN A 220 -1.29 -14.75 3.42
N SER A 221 -2.26 -13.87 3.17
CA SER A 221 -3.68 -14.19 3.40
C SER A 221 -4.62 -13.53 2.40
N GLU A 222 -5.78 -14.14 2.22
CA GLU A 222 -6.85 -13.65 1.33
C GLU A 222 -7.87 -12.74 2.07
N GLN A 223 -7.49 -12.14 3.21
CA GLN A 223 -8.43 -11.45 4.10
C GLN A 223 -9.15 -10.24 3.47
N LEU A 224 -8.56 -9.62 2.45
CA LEU A 224 -9.16 -8.49 1.72
C LEU A 224 -9.77 -8.89 0.37
N LYS A 225 -9.82 -10.19 0.04
CA LYS A 225 -10.35 -10.72 -1.21
C LYS A 225 -11.88 -10.73 -1.24
N ASN A 226 -12.50 -11.01 -0.09
CA ASN A 226 -13.96 -11.01 0.07
C ASN A 226 -14.55 -9.61 -0.14
N ASP A 227 -15.84 -9.56 -0.44
CA ASP A 227 -16.54 -8.29 -0.51
C ASP A 227 -16.55 -7.59 0.86
N PRO A 228 -16.32 -6.27 0.89
CA PRO A 228 -16.41 -5.50 2.11
C PRO A 228 -17.87 -5.40 2.61
N PRO A 229 -18.08 -4.91 3.85
CA PRO A 229 -19.41 -4.52 4.30
C PRO A 229 -20.06 -3.54 3.30
N PRO A 230 -21.39 -3.65 3.04
CA PRO A 230 -22.07 -2.85 2.04
C PRO A 230 -22.02 -1.35 2.36
N ASP A 231 -22.13 -0.99 3.63
CA ASP A 231 -21.79 0.33 4.14
C ASP A 231 -20.37 0.31 4.72
N HIS A 232 -19.52 1.22 4.24
CA HIS A 232 -18.09 1.17 4.56
C HIS A 232 -17.48 2.56 4.71
N CYS A 233 -16.24 2.62 5.14
CA CYS A 233 -15.44 3.82 5.08
C CYS A 233 -14.09 3.56 4.41
N SER A 234 -13.66 4.49 3.55
CA SER A 234 -12.25 4.60 3.20
C SER A 234 -11.50 5.27 4.34
N LEU A 235 -10.21 4.96 4.47
CA LEU A 235 -9.34 5.39 5.56
C LEU A 235 -8.02 5.90 4.98
N GLU A 236 -7.57 7.05 5.45
CA GLU A 236 -6.21 7.56 5.25
C GLU A 236 -5.60 7.89 6.61
N LEU A 237 -4.39 7.41 6.87
CA LEU A 237 -3.70 7.57 8.15
C LEU A 237 -2.23 7.91 7.91
N GLU A 238 -1.74 8.95 8.58
CA GLU A 238 -0.34 9.38 8.53
C GLU A 238 0.28 9.33 9.93
N LEU A 239 1.45 8.71 10.03
CA LEU A 239 2.31 8.73 11.22
C LEU A 239 3.65 9.35 10.87
N THR A 240 4.08 10.36 11.63
CA THR A 240 5.44 10.90 11.58
C THR A 240 6.16 10.58 12.89
N LYS A 241 7.21 9.76 12.80
CA LYS A 241 8.04 9.28 13.92
C LYS A 241 7.19 8.64 15.04
N GLY A 242 6.10 7.96 14.65
CA GLY A 242 5.14 7.30 15.53
C GLY A 242 4.05 8.23 16.10
N VAL A 243 4.04 9.52 15.77
CA VAL A 243 2.97 10.46 16.14
C VAL A 243 1.93 10.47 15.03
N LEU A 244 0.64 10.34 15.39
CA LEU A 244 -0.46 10.49 14.44
C LEU A 244 -0.58 11.95 14.00
N THR A 245 -0.32 12.21 12.72
CA THR A 245 -0.39 13.54 12.12
C THR A 245 -1.64 13.75 11.28
N ARG A 246 -2.25 12.67 10.79
CA ARG A 246 -3.52 12.70 10.05
C ARG A 246 -4.27 11.38 10.24
N LEU A 247 -5.58 11.48 10.41
CA LEU A 247 -6.50 10.37 10.22
C LEU A 247 -7.78 10.93 9.59
N THR A 248 -8.10 10.45 8.39
CA THR A 248 -9.29 10.85 7.66
C THR A 248 -10.09 9.61 7.28
N THR A 249 -11.41 9.68 7.43
CA THR A 249 -12.32 8.69 6.86
C THR A 249 -13.35 9.35 5.99
N MET A 250 -13.79 8.62 4.97
CA MET A 250 -14.91 9.00 4.12
C MET A 250 -15.87 7.83 4.08
N ASN A 251 -17.11 8.07 4.49
CA ASN A 251 -18.12 7.04 4.63
C ASN A 251 -18.92 6.90 3.34
N TYR A 252 -19.38 5.69 3.10
CA TYR A 252 -20.17 5.30 1.95
C TYR A 252 -21.41 4.53 2.41
N ASP A 253 -22.53 4.80 1.75
CA ASP A 253 -23.76 4.03 1.93
C ASP A 253 -23.72 2.70 1.16
N THR A 254 -24.77 1.90 1.30
CA THR A 254 -24.90 0.60 0.63
C THR A 254 -24.98 0.68 -0.90
N ASN A 255 -25.15 1.88 -1.47
CA ASN A 255 -25.18 2.14 -2.90
C ASN A 255 -23.85 2.76 -3.39
N ASN A 256 -22.80 2.69 -2.56
CA ASN A 256 -21.49 3.29 -2.81
C ASN A 256 -21.53 4.82 -3.01
N ARG A 257 -22.51 5.51 -2.41
CA ARG A 257 -22.59 6.96 -2.41
C ARG A 257 -21.87 7.51 -1.19
N ILE A 258 -21.06 8.55 -1.42
CA ILE A 258 -20.36 9.25 -0.35
C ILE A 258 -21.39 9.89 0.59
N ILE A 259 -21.31 9.54 1.87
CA ILE A 259 -22.04 10.19 2.96
C ILE A 259 -21.21 11.39 3.38
N ASN A 260 -21.65 12.58 2.97
CA ASN A 260 -20.81 13.75 2.94
C ASN A 260 -20.68 14.39 4.34
N MET A 261 -19.43 14.58 4.82
CA MET A 261 -19.13 15.19 6.12
C MET A 261 -19.74 16.59 6.29
N PHE A 262 -19.88 17.35 5.21
CA PHE A 262 -20.41 18.72 5.20
C PHE A 262 -21.94 18.77 5.34
N THR A 263 -22.67 17.72 4.97
CA THR A 263 -24.13 17.69 5.01
C THR A 263 -24.65 16.82 6.14
N GLU A 264 -23.94 15.74 6.45
CA GLU A 264 -24.41 14.69 7.35
C GLU A 264 -23.52 14.52 8.59
N GLY A 265 -22.37 15.22 8.65
CA GLY A 265 -21.47 15.18 9.81
C GLY A 265 -20.81 13.83 10.05
N THR A 266 -20.73 12.99 9.01
CA THR A 266 -20.15 11.63 9.11
C THR A 266 -18.70 11.60 8.62
N GLY A 267 -17.95 10.59 9.05
CA GLY A 267 -16.51 10.48 8.83
C GLY A 267 -15.69 11.28 9.83
N ILE A 268 -14.41 11.00 9.89
CA ILE A 268 -13.44 11.62 10.80
C ILE A 268 -12.47 12.43 9.97
N LYS A 269 -12.08 13.62 10.44
CA LYS A 269 -10.92 14.33 9.92
C LYS A 269 -10.16 14.94 11.08
N VAL A 270 -9.06 14.28 11.46
CA VAL A 270 -8.10 14.78 12.43
C VAL A 270 -6.76 15.02 11.77
N PHE A 271 -6.09 16.10 12.14
CA PHE A 271 -4.79 16.43 11.59
C PHE A 271 -4.05 17.44 12.45
N VAL A 272 -2.73 17.55 12.23
CA VAL A 272 -1.90 18.61 12.80
C VAL A 272 -2.02 19.86 11.95
N GLN A 273 -2.32 20.99 12.58
CA GLN A 273 -2.50 22.29 11.95
C GLN A 273 -1.52 23.30 12.54
N GLU A 274 -0.81 24.01 11.67
CA GLU A 274 0.14 25.07 12.03
C GLU A 274 -0.60 26.34 12.46
N LEU A 275 -0.09 26.99 13.51
CA LEU A 275 -0.54 28.29 14.03
C LEU A 275 0.54 29.34 13.82
N ASP A 276 0.11 30.50 13.37
CA ASP A 276 0.96 31.67 13.28
C ASP A 276 1.08 32.45 14.60
N ALA A 277 1.98 33.44 14.62
CA ALA A 277 2.19 34.35 15.76
C ALA A 277 0.93 35.09 16.23
N ASN A 278 -0.12 35.17 15.40
CA ASN A 278 -1.42 35.78 15.75
C ASN A 278 -2.41 34.74 16.30
N GLY A 279 -1.97 33.49 16.51
CA GLY A 279 -2.81 32.38 16.97
C GLY A 279 -3.81 31.89 15.92
N CYS A 280 -3.55 32.15 14.64
CA CYS A 280 -4.43 31.80 13.53
C CYS A 280 -3.94 30.56 12.79
N PHE A 281 -4.86 29.71 12.32
CA PHE A 281 -4.47 28.60 11.44
C PHE A 281 -4.00 29.14 10.09
N ARG A 282 -2.88 28.59 9.62
CA ARG A 282 -2.42 28.82 8.26
C ARG A 282 -3.41 28.22 7.26
N ASN A 283 -3.98 29.07 6.40
CA ASN A 283 -4.78 28.63 5.25
C ASN A 283 -3.88 28.63 3.99
N SER A 284 -3.88 27.53 3.24
CA SER A 284 -3.21 27.41 1.94
C SER A 284 -3.72 28.40 0.89
N ASP A 285 -4.94 28.90 1.04
CA ASP A 285 -5.57 29.81 0.09
C ASP A 285 -5.12 31.28 0.24
N ASN A 286 -4.40 31.60 1.31
CA ASN A 286 -3.88 32.95 1.55
C ASN A 286 -2.44 33.06 1.07
N MET A 287 -2.25 33.59 -0.15
CA MET A 287 -0.96 33.88 -0.78
C MET A 287 -0.15 35.03 -0.13
N ALA A 288 -0.51 35.47 1.08
CA ALA A 288 0.26 36.48 1.80
C ALA A 288 1.57 35.87 2.34
N SER A 289 2.59 36.71 2.56
CA SER A 289 3.81 36.31 3.28
C SER A 289 3.43 35.60 4.58
N HIS A 290 3.73 34.31 4.67
CA HIS A 290 3.30 33.51 5.80
C HIS A 290 3.94 34.06 7.08
N PRO A 291 3.14 34.50 8.07
CA PRO A 291 3.68 34.82 9.39
C PRO A 291 4.41 33.60 9.97
N GLU A 292 5.41 33.85 10.81
CA GLU A 292 6.19 32.81 11.48
C GLU A 292 5.27 31.82 12.19
N ILE A 293 5.55 30.53 12.02
CA ILE A 293 4.85 29.45 12.73
C ILE A 293 5.39 29.44 14.15
N VAL A 294 4.51 29.59 15.12
CA VAL A 294 4.88 29.63 16.54
C VAL A 294 4.35 28.43 17.33
N ASP A 295 3.39 27.69 16.77
CA ASP A 295 2.80 26.52 17.42
C ASP A 295 2.13 25.58 16.41
N GLU A 296 1.78 24.39 16.87
CA GLU A 296 1.01 23.38 16.15
C GLU A 296 -0.08 22.82 17.06
N LYS A 297 -1.28 22.64 16.52
CA LYS A 297 -2.39 22.01 17.24
C LYS A 297 -2.81 20.74 16.54
N PHE A 298 -3.08 19.70 17.32
CA PHE A 298 -3.74 18.50 16.83
C PHE A 298 -5.25 18.67 16.96
N VAL A 299 -5.95 18.70 15.83
CA VAL A 299 -7.35 19.14 15.77
C VAL A 299 -8.24 18.14 15.09
N ILE A 300 -9.54 18.18 15.42
CA ILE A 300 -10.61 17.49 14.71
C ILE A 300 -11.54 18.51 14.04
N VAL A 301 -12.05 18.15 12.85
CA VAL A 301 -13.12 18.90 12.17
C VAL A 301 -14.49 18.41 12.61
N ASP A 302 -15.34 19.35 12.98
CA ASP A 302 -16.78 19.18 13.07
C ASP A 302 -17.44 20.14 12.07
N ALA A 303 -17.95 19.60 10.95
CA ALA A 303 -18.32 20.40 9.78
C ALA A 303 -19.79 20.86 9.77
N VAL A 304 -20.65 20.31 10.63
CA VAL A 304 -22.10 20.57 10.62
C VAL A 304 -22.54 21.25 11.93
N PRO A 305 -23.33 22.35 11.86
CA PRO A 305 -23.81 23.05 10.66
C PRO A 305 -22.76 23.94 9.98
N ASN A 306 -21.64 24.24 10.67
CA ASN A 306 -20.57 25.11 10.18
C ASN A 306 -19.22 24.44 10.44
N TRP A 307 -18.19 24.81 9.69
CA TRP A 307 -16.82 24.31 9.88
C TRP A 307 -16.22 24.81 11.19
N LYS A 308 -16.07 23.89 12.14
CA LYS A 308 -15.41 24.13 13.42
C LYS A 308 -14.25 23.16 13.57
N TYR A 309 -13.16 23.67 14.11
CA TYR A 309 -12.04 22.85 14.52
C TYR A 309 -12.00 22.81 16.03
N TYR A 310 -11.68 21.66 16.60
CA TYR A 310 -11.50 21.51 18.04
C TYR A 310 -10.13 20.93 18.32
N GLU A 311 -9.40 21.53 19.27
CA GLU A 311 -8.15 20.91 19.73
C GLU A 311 -8.48 19.60 20.46
N ILE A 312 -7.75 18.55 20.13
CA ILE A 312 -7.92 17.21 20.68
C ILE A 312 -7.21 17.15 22.04
N ASP A 313 -7.92 16.66 23.05
CA ASP A 313 -7.34 16.26 24.33
C ASP A 313 -6.96 14.78 24.30
N GLU A 314 -7.90 13.95 23.84
CA GLU A 314 -7.74 12.50 23.78
C GLU A 314 -8.41 11.93 22.53
N LEU A 315 -7.78 10.93 21.94
CA LEU A 315 -8.30 10.15 20.83
C LEU A 315 -8.03 8.68 21.12
N VAL A 316 -9.08 7.87 21.19
CA VAL A 316 -8.97 6.44 21.49
C VAL A 316 -9.89 5.67 20.57
N MET A 317 -9.53 4.42 20.31
CA MET A 317 -10.42 3.47 19.66
C MET A 317 -10.76 2.39 20.67
N GLN A 318 -12.05 2.10 20.81
CA GLN A 318 -12.55 0.98 21.60
C GLN A 318 -13.50 0.19 20.72
N GLN A 319 -13.23 -1.11 20.57
CA GLN A 319 -13.92 -1.95 19.58
C GLN A 319 -13.82 -1.29 18.19
N ASP A 320 -14.96 -0.99 17.58
CA ASP A 320 -15.05 -0.42 16.23
C ASP A 320 -15.34 1.08 16.25
N ILE A 321 -15.22 1.76 17.40
CA ILE A 321 -15.57 3.17 17.57
C ILE A 321 -14.34 3.99 17.94
N ILE A 322 -14.09 5.05 17.18
CA ILE A 322 -13.13 6.10 17.54
C ILE A 322 -13.85 7.18 18.32
N SER A 323 -13.37 7.46 19.53
CA SER A 323 -13.86 8.53 20.38
C SER A 323 -12.79 9.62 20.54
N VAL A 324 -13.22 10.87 20.36
CA VAL A 324 -12.40 12.06 20.49
C VAL A 324 -12.98 12.94 21.58
N ARG A 325 -12.17 13.23 22.60
CA ARG A 325 -12.46 14.23 23.61
C ARG A 325 -11.70 15.50 23.25
N THR A 326 -12.40 16.62 23.19
CA THR A 326 -11.82 17.92 22.83
C THR A 326 -11.45 18.72 24.06
N LYS A 327 -10.43 19.58 23.92
CA LYS A 327 -10.15 20.63 24.89
C LYS A 327 -11.25 21.69 24.86
N LYS A 328 -11.19 22.61 25.83
CA LYS A 328 -12.09 23.76 25.94
C LYS A 328 -11.75 24.89 24.96
N GLN A 329 -11.33 24.54 23.75
CA GLN A 329 -10.92 25.49 22.71
C GLN A 329 -11.43 25.01 21.35
N ARG A 330 -12.08 25.92 20.63
CA ARG A 330 -12.51 25.73 19.25
C ARG A 330 -11.88 26.79 18.35
N PHE A 331 -11.80 26.52 17.07
CA PHE A 331 -11.32 27.46 16.07
C PHE A 331 -12.34 27.52 14.92
N GLU A 332 -12.62 28.73 14.44
CA GLU A 332 -13.59 28.97 13.37
C GLU A 332 -13.09 30.08 12.45
N TYR A 333 -13.55 30.08 11.21
CA TYR A 333 -13.26 31.19 10.31
C TYR A 333 -13.87 32.49 10.85
N GLU A 334 -13.09 33.56 10.83
CA GLU A 334 -13.52 34.90 11.26
C GLU A 334 -14.68 35.43 10.40
N ASN A 335 -14.74 35.01 9.13
CA ASN A 335 -15.77 35.37 8.16
C ASN A 335 -15.90 34.33 7.03
N ASP A 336 -16.92 34.50 6.19
CA ASP A 336 -17.22 33.63 5.04
C ASP A 336 -16.13 33.66 3.96
N GLU A 337 -15.25 34.67 3.96
CA GLU A 337 -14.11 34.72 3.03
C GLU A 337 -13.01 33.71 3.41
N ARG A 338 -13.12 33.04 4.57
CA ARG A 338 -12.22 31.97 5.05
C ARG A 338 -10.74 32.35 5.09
N LYS A 339 -10.45 33.64 5.22
CA LYS A 339 -9.08 34.17 5.20
C LYS A 339 -8.32 33.92 6.50
N LYS A 340 -9.03 33.82 7.62
CA LYS A 340 -8.43 33.73 8.96
C LYS A 340 -9.27 32.83 9.85
N VAL A 341 -8.63 31.92 10.57
CA VAL A 341 -9.26 31.07 11.59
C VAL A 341 -8.84 31.58 12.95
N ILE A 342 -9.80 31.91 13.82
CA ILE A 342 -9.56 32.48 15.15
C ILE A 342 -9.97 31.50 16.24
N ALA A 343 -9.26 31.55 17.37
CA ALA A 343 -9.53 30.71 18.54
C ALA A 343 -10.65 31.30 19.41
N HIS A 344 -11.49 30.42 19.95
CA HIS A 344 -12.54 30.74 20.91
C HIS A 344 -12.54 29.73 22.05
N GLU A 345 -12.90 30.18 23.25
CA GLU A 345 -13.25 29.27 24.33
C GLU A 345 -14.51 28.47 23.96
N SER A 346 -14.56 27.20 24.38
CA SER A 346 -15.73 26.33 24.18
C SER A 346 -15.84 25.29 25.28
N ALA A 347 -17.01 24.69 25.44
CA ALA A 347 -17.13 23.49 26.26
C ALA A 347 -16.40 22.32 25.57
N GLY A 348 -15.72 21.47 26.35
CA GLY A 348 -15.17 20.22 25.85
C GLY A 348 -16.28 19.31 25.32
N ARG A 349 -16.03 18.62 24.23
CA ARG A 349 -16.98 17.74 23.55
C ARG A 349 -16.42 16.32 23.50
N ASN A 350 -17.32 15.35 23.51
CA ASN A 350 -17.01 13.97 23.17
C ASN A 350 -17.69 13.67 21.84
N ILE A 351 -16.90 13.28 20.85
CA ILE A 351 -17.36 12.96 19.50
C ILE A 351 -16.99 11.50 19.23
N SER A 352 -17.90 10.72 18.67
CA SER A 352 -17.69 9.29 18.45
C SER A 352 -18.08 8.89 17.04
N TYR A 353 -17.26 8.04 16.43
CA TYR A 353 -17.38 7.67 15.03
C TYR A 353 -17.17 6.16 14.85
N PRO A 354 -18.17 5.42 14.36
CA PRO A 354 -17.99 4.01 14.04
C PRO A 354 -17.15 3.85 12.77
N ILE A 355 -16.24 2.88 12.79
CA ILE A 355 -15.41 2.47 11.66
C ILE A 355 -16.04 1.23 11.02
N LYS A 356 -16.42 1.37 9.75
CA LYS A 356 -17.04 0.31 8.96
C LYS A 356 -16.05 -0.19 7.92
N SER A 357 -15.32 -1.25 8.25
CA SER A 357 -14.28 -1.84 7.40
C SER A 357 -14.03 -3.28 7.83
N TYR A 358 -13.10 -3.96 7.15
CA TYR A 358 -12.63 -5.31 7.50
C TYR A 358 -12.12 -5.37 8.94
N ASP A 359 -12.32 -6.51 9.61
CA ASP A 359 -11.86 -6.73 10.98
C ASP A 359 -10.36 -6.52 11.15
N LEU A 360 -9.55 -6.96 10.18
CA LEU A 360 -8.11 -6.69 10.18
C LEU A 360 -7.79 -5.19 10.18
N ILE A 361 -8.49 -4.40 9.35
CA ILE A 361 -8.23 -2.96 9.26
C ILE A 361 -8.61 -2.26 10.56
N LYS A 362 -9.71 -2.69 11.19
CA LYS A 362 -10.13 -2.21 12.51
C LYS A 362 -9.10 -2.58 13.59
N ALA A 363 -8.60 -3.82 13.57
CA ALA A 363 -7.57 -4.29 14.51
C ALA A 363 -6.24 -3.52 14.32
N LEU A 364 -5.79 -3.34 13.08
CA LEU A 364 -4.62 -2.54 12.75
C LEU A 364 -4.77 -1.10 13.25
N LEU A 365 -5.91 -0.45 12.97
CA LEU A 365 -6.18 0.91 13.40
C LEU A 365 -6.18 1.02 14.93
N HIS A 366 -6.80 0.07 15.63
CA HIS A 366 -6.82 0.01 17.08
C HIS A 366 -5.39 -0.07 17.66
N GLU A 367 -4.55 -0.99 17.16
CA GLU A 367 -3.17 -1.14 17.64
C GLU A 367 -2.30 0.08 17.33
N LEU A 368 -2.40 0.63 16.11
CA LEU A 368 -1.67 1.85 15.74
C LEU A 368 -2.05 3.02 16.64
N LEU A 369 -3.35 3.20 16.91
CA LEU A 369 -3.82 4.27 17.79
C LEU A 369 -3.40 4.03 19.24
N LEU A 370 -3.37 2.79 19.71
CA LEU A 370 -2.92 2.47 21.06
C LEU A 370 -1.43 2.76 21.27
N LEU A 371 -0.60 2.41 20.29
CA LEU A 371 0.87 2.50 20.39
C LEU A 371 1.45 3.83 19.89
N ARG A 372 0.64 4.69 19.26
CA ARG A 372 1.11 5.99 18.78
C ARG A 372 1.71 6.80 19.94
N LYS A 373 2.70 7.60 19.61
CA LYS A 373 3.22 8.61 20.53
C LYS A 373 2.19 9.74 20.70
N PRO A 374 2.12 10.34 21.91
CA PRO A 374 1.32 11.53 22.10
C PRO A 374 1.83 12.66 21.20
N PHE A 375 0.90 13.44 20.66
CA PHE A 375 1.23 14.64 19.92
C PHE A 375 1.90 15.66 20.85
N LYS A 376 2.99 16.27 20.36
CA LYS A 376 3.65 17.42 20.97
C LYS A 376 4.00 18.37 19.84
N SER A 377 3.68 19.66 20.03
CA SER A 377 4.06 20.71 19.10
C SER A 377 5.58 20.72 18.91
N ARG A 378 6.02 20.98 17.68
CA ARG A 378 7.44 21.05 17.31
C ARG A 378 8.06 22.43 17.54
N TYR A 379 7.24 23.45 17.83
CA TYR A 379 7.64 24.84 18.00
C TYR A 379 7.70 25.25 19.48
#